data_AF-A0A7X1E425-F1
#
_entry.id   AF-A0A7X1E425-F1
#
_cell.length_a   1.000
_cell.length_b   1.000
_cell.length_c   1.000
_cell.angle_alpha   90.00
_cell.angle_beta   90.00
_cell.angle_gamma   90.00
#
_symmetry.space_group_name_H-M   'P 1'
#
loop_
_entity.id
_entity.type
_entity.pdbx_description
1 polymer ?
#
loop_
_entity_poly.entity_id
_entity_poly.type
_entity_poly.pdbx_seq_one_letter_code
_entity_poly.pdbx_strand_id
1 'polypeptide(L)'
;MKKVAIFGASGKIGRILSEKLAADQEWEPLAVIRDELQVDSFATSGIGTVLGDLEGDFAAALEDVDAVVFTAGSGAHTGKDKTLLIDLWGAVRVIRECVKSGPKRFIIVSAQRAGDPDEVSGGIKPYLVAKWAADEELLRSGLDFTILRPGRLLDEAGTGKIEAAEKLSTRHGEISREDVASAILHSLREDKTVGKVVEMVGGDTPIPESF
;
A
#
# COMPACT_ATOMS: atom_id res chain seq x y z
N MET A 1 -1.93 -21.59 0.66
CA MET A 1 -2.23 -20.16 0.86
C MET A 1 -1.30 -19.38 -0.05
N LYS A 2 -1.75 -18.26 -0.60
CA LYS A 2 -0.92 -17.33 -1.39
C LYS A 2 -0.20 -16.40 -0.43
N LYS A 3 1.12 -16.30 -0.54
CA LYS A 3 1.95 -15.54 0.39
C LYS A 3 2.10 -14.09 -0.05
N VAL A 4 1.89 -13.15 0.87
CA VAL A 4 1.86 -11.70 0.57
C VAL A 4 2.90 -10.97 1.41
N ALA A 5 3.93 -10.40 0.78
CA ALA A 5 4.88 -9.54 1.46
C ALA A 5 4.29 -8.14 1.67
N ILE A 6 4.27 -7.66 2.92
CA ILE A 6 3.68 -6.37 3.28
C ILE A 6 4.79 -5.42 3.75
N PHE A 7 5.19 -4.52 2.86
CA PHE A 7 6.10 -3.43 3.20
C PHE A 7 5.34 -2.33 3.94
N GLY A 8 5.79 -2.00 5.15
CA GLY A 8 5.06 -1.11 6.05
C GLY A 8 4.03 -1.82 6.92
N ALA A 9 4.21 -3.12 7.16
CA ALA A 9 3.33 -3.94 8.01
C ALA A 9 3.16 -3.37 9.43
N SER A 10 4.16 -2.66 9.98
CA SER A 10 4.05 -2.02 11.29
C SER A 10 3.25 -0.71 11.30
N GLY A 11 2.95 -0.17 10.12
CA GLY A 11 2.08 0.99 9.95
C GLY A 11 0.61 0.63 10.21
N LYS A 12 -0.24 1.63 10.43
CA LYS A 12 -1.65 1.40 10.80
C LYS A 12 -2.43 0.59 9.75
N ILE A 13 -2.30 0.92 8.46
CA ILE A 13 -2.94 0.15 7.38
C ILE A 13 -2.33 -1.24 7.28
N GLY A 14 -0.99 -1.34 7.31
CA GLY A 14 -0.27 -2.61 7.23
C GLY A 14 -0.68 -3.59 8.31
N ARG A 15 -0.82 -3.15 9.57
CA ARG A 15 -1.28 -3.99 10.69
C ARG A 15 -2.68 -4.54 10.45
N ILE A 16 -3.63 -3.66 10.12
CA ILE A 16 -5.02 -4.05 9.85
C ILE A 16 -5.07 -5.04 8.68
N LEU A 17 -4.30 -4.79 7.62
CA LEU A 17 -4.21 -5.68 6.48
C LEU A 17 -3.64 -7.05 6.85
N SER A 18 -2.53 -7.10 7.60
CA SER A 18 -1.93 -8.36 8.04
C SER A 18 -2.91 -9.19 8.87
N GLU A 19 -3.67 -8.56 9.77
CA GLU A 19 -4.70 -9.23 10.56
C GLU A 19 -5.84 -9.77 9.69
N LYS A 20 -6.33 -8.97 8.72
CA LYS A 20 -7.38 -9.40 7.78
C LYS A 20 -6.92 -10.57 6.90
N LEU A 21 -5.66 -10.55 6.45
CA LEU A 21 -5.08 -11.64 5.65
C LEU A 21 -4.86 -12.91 6.49
N ALA A 22 -4.38 -12.78 7.73
CA ALA A 22 -4.18 -13.93 8.62
C ALA A 22 -5.49 -14.61 9.03
N ALA A 23 -6.59 -13.85 9.09
CA ALA A 23 -7.93 -14.39 9.33
C ALA A 23 -8.54 -15.04 8.08
N ASP A 24 -7.92 -14.90 6.91
CA ASP A 24 -8.40 -15.43 5.64
C ASP A 24 -7.74 -16.77 5.29
N GLN A 25 -8.51 -17.71 4.74
CA GLN A 25 -7.99 -19.04 4.40
C GLN A 25 -7.20 -19.09 3.10
N GLU A 26 -7.27 -18.06 2.25
CA GLU A 26 -6.55 -18.01 0.99
C GLU A 26 -5.14 -17.45 1.16
N TRP A 27 -4.91 -16.59 2.14
CA TRP A 27 -3.71 -15.75 2.21
C TRP A 27 -2.79 -16.08 3.38
N GLU A 28 -1.50 -15.85 3.19
CA GLU A 28 -0.47 -15.94 4.22
C GLU A 28 0.31 -14.63 4.27
N PRO A 29 0.04 -13.74 5.24
CA PRO A 29 0.74 -12.47 5.34
C PRO A 29 2.18 -12.67 5.85
N LEU A 30 3.13 -12.05 5.14
CA LEU A 30 4.52 -11.92 5.55
C LEU A 30 4.80 -10.44 5.86
N ALA A 31 4.89 -10.11 7.14
CA ALA A 31 5.19 -8.76 7.60
C ALA A 31 6.67 -8.44 7.40
N VAL A 32 6.98 -7.47 6.52
CA VAL A 32 8.34 -6.96 6.34
C VAL A 32 8.61 -5.93 7.43
N ILE A 33 9.57 -6.24 8.31
CA ILE A 33 9.92 -5.44 9.48
C ILE A 33 11.39 -5.03 9.42
N ARG A 34 11.71 -3.86 9.98
CA ARG A 34 13.07 -3.32 9.96
C ARG A 34 13.92 -3.78 11.15
N ASP A 35 13.27 -4.21 12.23
CA ASP A 35 13.89 -4.48 13.52
C ASP A 35 13.27 -5.74 14.13
N GLU A 36 14.11 -6.66 14.61
CA GLU A 36 13.71 -7.90 15.27
C GLU A 36 12.83 -7.67 16.49
N LEU A 37 12.95 -6.51 17.15
CA LEU A 37 12.09 -6.13 18.27
C LEU A 37 10.61 -6.03 17.88
N GLN A 38 10.30 -5.98 16.58
CA GLN A 38 8.93 -5.93 16.07
C GLN A 38 8.31 -7.32 15.87
N VAL A 39 9.12 -8.39 15.91
CA VAL A 39 8.67 -9.78 15.67
C VAL A 39 7.54 -10.17 16.63
N ASP A 40 7.71 -9.90 17.92
CA ASP A 40 6.75 -10.28 18.95
C ASP A 40 5.35 -9.67 18.73
N SER A 41 5.29 -8.48 18.12
CA SER A 41 4.01 -7.81 17.82
C SER A 41 3.18 -8.48 16.72
N PHE A 42 3.80 -9.35 15.93
CA PHE A 42 3.15 -10.14 14.87
C PHE A 42 2.99 -11.61 15.28
N ALA A 43 3.91 -12.13 16.10
CA ALA A 43 3.89 -13.51 16.58
C ALA A 43 2.59 -13.85 17.34
N THR A 44 2.07 -12.92 18.13
CA THR A 44 0.80 -13.10 18.87
C THR A 44 -0.41 -13.32 17.97
N SER A 45 -0.34 -12.85 16.73
CA SER A 45 -1.39 -12.96 15.73
C SER A 45 -1.11 -14.06 14.69
N GLY A 46 -0.06 -14.88 14.90
CA GLY A 46 0.34 -15.93 13.97
C GLY A 46 0.87 -15.41 12.63
N ILE A 47 1.23 -14.13 12.53
CA ILE A 47 1.71 -13.51 11.30
C ILE A 47 3.22 -13.73 11.17
N GLY A 48 3.64 -14.30 10.04
CA GLY A 48 5.06 -14.48 9.72
C GLY A 48 5.77 -13.13 9.56
N THR A 49 7.06 -13.09 9.90
CA THR A 49 7.88 -11.88 9.76
C THR A 49 9.15 -12.16 8.97
N VAL A 50 9.66 -11.14 8.29
CA VAL A 50 10.94 -11.16 7.59
C VAL A 50 11.63 -9.82 7.78
N LEU A 51 12.94 -9.84 7.99
CA LEU A 51 13.71 -8.61 8.06
C LEU A 51 13.85 -8.00 6.66
N GLY A 52 13.57 -6.70 6.57
CA GLY A 52 13.76 -5.91 5.36
C GLY A 52 13.75 -4.43 5.67
N ASP A 53 14.75 -3.71 5.16
CA ASP A 53 14.92 -2.28 5.30
C ASP A 53 14.87 -1.59 3.94
N LEU A 54 13.93 -0.67 3.76
CA LEU A 54 13.77 0.12 2.53
C LEU A 54 14.97 1.03 2.25
N GLU A 55 15.76 1.37 3.25
CA GLU A 55 17.04 2.10 3.12
C GLU A 55 18.25 1.15 3.06
N GLY A 56 18.05 -0.12 3.37
CA GLY A 56 19.07 -1.17 3.42
C GLY A 56 18.72 -2.35 2.50
N ASP A 57 18.91 -3.57 2.99
CA ASP A 57 18.56 -4.80 2.26
C ASP A 57 17.16 -5.29 2.63
N PHE A 58 16.45 -5.85 1.64
CA PHE A 58 15.13 -6.45 1.78
C PHE A 58 14.93 -7.66 0.86
N ALA A 59 15.99 -8.19 0.24
CA ALA A 59 15.88 -9.25 -0.78
C ALA A 59 15.09 -10.47 -0.28
N ALA A 60 15.35 -10.92 0.96
CA ALA A 60 14.66 -12.05 1.58
C ALA A 60 13.12 -11.86 1.66
N ALA A 61 12.63 -10.62 1.69
CA ALA A 61 11.20 -10.34 1.75
C ALA A 61 10.45 -10.62 0.44
N LEU A 62 11.19 -10.80 -0.67
CA LEU A 62 10.65 -11.06 -1.99
C LEU A 62 10.84 -12.52 -2.43
N GLU A 63 11.43 -13.35 -1.58
CA GLU A 63 11.61 -14.78 -1.84
C GLU A 63 10.31 -15.56 -1.58
N ASP A 64 9.90 -16.35 -2.57
CA ASP A 64 8.76 -17.28 -2.47
C ASP A 64 7.45 -16.60 -2.02
N VAL A 65 7.17 -15.41 -2.57
CA VAL A 65 5.92 -14.66 -2.34
C VAL A 65 5.13 -14.51 -3.64
N ASP A 66 3.81 -14.57 -3.55
CA ASP A 66 2.90 -14.47 -4.70
C ASP A 66 2.52 -13.01 -5.04
N ALA A 67 2.54 -12.13 -4.03
CA ALA A 67 2.20 -10.72 -4.18
C ALA A 67 2.98 -9.82 -3.22
N VAL A 68 3.13 -8.55 -3.60
CA VAL A 68 3.65 -7.49 -2.74
C VAL A 68 2.58 -6.42 -2.51
N VAL A 69 2.43 -6.01 -1.26
CA VAL A 69 1.68 -4.82 -0.87
C VAL A 69 2.63 -3.80 -0.26
N PHE A 70 2.67 -2.61 -0.84
CA PHE A 70 3.43 -1.48 -0.34
C PHE A 70 2.52 -0.46 0.35
N THR A 71 2.46 -0.53 1.68
CA THR A 71 1.75 0.45 2.54
C THR A 71 2.71 1.32 3.34
N ALA A 72 4.02 1.20 3.09
CA ALA A 72 5.04 1.99 3.78
C ALA A 72 4.94 3.47 3.41
N GLY A 73 5.28 4.31 4.38
CA GLY A 73 5.43 5.74 4.21
C GLY A 73 6.19 6.30 5.41
N SER A 74 6.92 7.39 5.19
CA SER A 74 7.79 7.96 6.23
C SER A 74 7.00 8.53 7.41
N GLY A 75 5.76 8.97 7.15
CA GLY A 75 4.89 9.58 8.14
C GLY A 75 5.21 11.05 8.41
N ALA A 76 4.18 11.81 8.79
CA ALA A 76 4.24 13.28 8.89
C ALA A 76 5.19 13.83 9.96
N HIS A 77 5.70 12.98 10.86
CA HIS A 77 6.65 13.35 11.91
C HIS A 77 8.11 13.27 11.46
N THR A 78 8.38 12.76 10.25
CA THR A 78 9.72 12.66 9.66
C THR A 78 10.00 13.82 8.71
N GLY A 79 11.27 14.01 8.36
CA GLY A 79 11.69 15.02 7.40
C GLY A 79 11.42 14.62 5.95
N LYS A 80 11.55 15.60 5.04
CA LYS A 80 11.40 15.40 3.58
C LYS A 80 12.43 14.43 3.00
N ASP A 81 13.59 14.31 3.65
CA ASP A 81 14.59 13.29 3.36
C ASP A 81 13.98 11.89 3.45
N LYS A 82 13.21 11.59 4.50
CA LYS A 82 12.55 10.29 4.63
C LYS A 82 11.39 10.12 3.66
N THR A 83 10.69 11.19 3.28
CA THR A 83 9.73 11.12 2.16
C THR A 83 10.41 10.70 0.85
N LEU A 84 11.61 11.22 0.57
CA LEU A 84 12.37 10.80 -0.62
C LEU A 84 12.88 9.37 -0.49
N LEU A 85 13.42 8.98 0.67
CA LEU A 85 14.05 7.68 0.86
C LEU A 85 13.05 6.53 1.02
N ILE A 86 11.91 6.77 1.64
CA ILE A 86 10.90 5.75 1.95
C ILE A 86 9.76 5.77 0.92
N ASP A 87 9.02 6.88 0.81
CA ASP A 87 7.81 6.94 -0.01
C ASP A 87 8.12 6.87 -1.51
N LEU A 88 9.23 7.45 -1.95
CA LEU A 88 9.69 7.39 -3.34
C LEU A 88 10.72 6.29 -3.57
N TRP A 89 11.94 6.45 -3.06
CA TRP A 89 13.05 5.58 -3.42
C TRP A 89 12.84 4.15 -2.91
N GLY A 90 12.37 3.97 -1.68
CA GLY A 90 11.99 2.67 -1.14
C GLY A 90 10.96 1.96 -2.03
N ALA A 91 9.88 2.64 -2.41
CA ALA A 91 8.88 2.09 -3.33
C ALA A 91 9.50 1.69 -4.68
N VAL A 92 10.24 2.60 -5.32
CA VAL A 92 10.92 2.35 -6.60
C VAL A 92 11.86 1.14 -6.53
N ARG A 93 12.63 1.01 -5.44
CA ARG A 93 13.53 -0.13 -5.25
C ARG A 93 12.78 -1.46 -5.18
N VAL A 94 11.68 -1.52 -4.42
CA VAL A 94 10.87 -2.75 -4.31
C VAL A 94 10.22 -3.08 -5.66
N ILE A 95 9.70 -2.09 -6.38
CA ILE A 95 9.13 -2.26 -7.73
C ILE A 95 10.17 -2.88 -8.67
N ARG A 96 11.38 -2.29 -8.72
CA ARG A 96 12.47 -2.77 -9.59
C ARG A 96 12.89 -4.18 -9.26
N GLU A 97 12.93 -4.54 -7.98
CA GLU A 97 13.29 -5.89 -7.57
C GLU A 97 12.19 -6.91 -7.93
N CYS A 98 10.91 -6.51 -7.81
CA CYS A 98 9.79 -7.32 -8.32
C CYS A 98 9.87 -7.55 -9.84
N VAL A 99 10.24 -6.53 -10.61
CA VAL A 99 10.42 -6.67 -12.07
C VAL A 99 11.50 -7.70 -12.41
N LYS A 100 12.64 -7.68 -11.69
CA LYS A 100 13.77 -8.58 -11.95
C LYS A 100 13.45 -10.03 -11.60
N SER A 101 12.93 -10.27 -10.40
CA SER A 101 12.88 -11.63 -9.82
C SER A 101 11.80 -11.85 -8.77
N GLY A 102 10.95 -10.86 -8.49
CA GLY A 102 9.87 -11.00 -7.50
C GLY A 102 8.50 -11.29 -8.12
N PRO A 103 7.43 -11.19 -7.32
CA PRO A 103 6.07 -11.46 -7.77
C PRO A 103 5.60 -10.44 -8.81
N LYS A 104 4.70 -10.89 -9.69
CA LYS A 104 4.08 -10.00 -10.68
C LYS A 104 2.97 -9.15 -10.08
N ARG A 105 2.24 -9.64 -9.08
CA ARG A 105 1.15 -8.89 -8.43
C ARG A 105 1.70 -7.87 -7.45
N PHE A 106 1.41 -6.58 -7.68
CA PHE A 106 1.90 -5.48 -6.86
C PHE A 106 0.79 -4.48 -6.53
N ILE A 107 0.53 -4.21 -5.25
CA ILE A 107 -0.45 -3.20 -4.82
C ILE A 107 0.27 -2.12 -4.02
N ILE A 108 0.04 -0.85 -4.36
CA ILE A 108 0.62 0.28 -3.63
C ILE A 108 -0.45 1.22 -3.08
N VAL A 109 -0.25 1.67 -1.84
CA VAL A 109 -1.01 2.77 -1.25
C VAL A 109 -0.29 4.09 -1.53
N SER A 110 -0.84 4.82 -2.49
CA SER A 110 -0.43 6.16 -2.91
C SER A 110 -1.26 7.21 -2.14
N ALA A 111 -1.68 8.29 -2.79
CA ALA A 111 -2.52 9.32 -2.20
C ALA A 111 -3.43 9.97 -3.25
N GLN A 112 -4.62 10.40 -2.84
CA GLN A 112 -5.48 11.25 -3.68
C GLN A 112 -4.70 12.48 -4.12
N ARG A 113 -4.90 12.93 -5.36
CA ARG A 113 -4.16 14.05 -5.99
C ARG A 113 -2.68 13.77 -6.29
N ALA A 114 -2.16 12.58 -6.01
CA ALA A 114 -0.84 12.19 -6.51
C ALA A 114 -0.84 12.04 -8.04
N GLY A 115 -1.99 11.91 -8.70
CA GLY A 115 -2.07 11.88 -10.16
C GLY A 115 -1.73 13.21 -10.86
N ASP A 116 -1.86 14.34 -10.14
CA ASP A 116 -1.46 15.66 -10.62
C ASP A 116 -1.02 16.52 -9.43
N PRO A 117 0.24 16.38 -8.98
CA PRO A 117 0.73 17.11 -7.82
C PRO A 117 0.88 18.62 -8.07
N ASP A 118 0.79 19.09 -9.33
CA ASP A 118 0.88 20.50 -9.67
C ASP A 118 -0.43 21.26 -9.44
N GLU A 119 -1.58 20.57 -9.42
CA GLU A 119 -2.85 21.11 -8.91
C GLU A 119 -2.81 21.40 -7.39
N VAL A 120 -1.73 21.05 -6.69
CA VAL A 120 -1.60 21.21 -5.23
C VAL A 120 -0.42 22.12 -4.89
N SER A 121 -0.65 23.08 -4.01
CA SER A 121 0.39 23.92 -3.43
C SER A 121 0.53 23.69 -1.92
N GLY A 122 1.62 24.20 -1.34
CA GLY A 122 1.86 24.15 0.11
C GLY A 122 2.69 22.96 0.58
N GLY A 123 2.71 22.76 1.90
CA GLY A 123 3.66 21.85 2.58
C GLY A 123 3.53 20.37 2.19
N ILE A 124 2.36 19.95 1.68
CA ILE A 124 2.10 18.57 1.26
C ILE A 124 2.66 18.25 -0.13
N LYS A 125 2.98 19.26 -0.94
CA LYS A 125 3.41 19.07 -2.35
C LYS A 125 4.60 18.11 -2.50
N PRO A 126 5.69 18.18 -1.69
CA PRO A 126 6.80 17.23 -1.80
C PRO A 126 6.38 15.76 -1.62
N TYR A 127 5.44 15.50 -0.72
CA TYR A 127 4.89 14.16 -0.50
C TYR A 127 4.08 13.68 -1.71
N LEU A 128 3.23 14.55 -2.29
CA LEU A 128 2.46 14.20 -3.48
C LEU A 128 3.36 13.96 -4.70
N VAL A 129 4.43 14.74 -4.87
CA VAL A 129 5.43 14.53 -5.94
C VAL A 129 6.16 13.19 -5.74
N ALA A 130 6.52 12.84 -4.50
CA ALA A 130 7.14 11.55 -4.19
C ALA A 130 6.21 10.37 -4.54
N LYS A 131 4.93 10.44 -4.12
CA LYS A 131 3.91 9.44 -4.45
C LYS A 131 3.65 9.34 -5.95
N TRP A 132 3.53 10.48 -6.64
CA TRP A 132 3.40 10.54 -8.10
C TRP A 132 4.57 9.83 -8.80
N ALA A 133 5.80 10.14 -8.41
CA ALA A 133 6.98 9.55 -9.07
C ALA A 133 7.11 8.04 -8.80
N ALA A 134 6.68 7.55 -7.63
CA ALA A 134 6.60 6.12 -7.36
C ALA A 134 5.49 5.44 -8.20
N ASP A 135 4.32 6.08 -8.32
CA ASP A 135 3.23 5.61 -9.18
C ASP A 135 3.69 5.51 -10.65
N GLU A 136 4.40 6.51 -11.17
CA GLU A 136 4.93 6.53 -12.54
C GLU A 136 5.93 5.39 -12.82
N GLU A 137 6.79 5.05 -11.86
CA GLU A 137 7.67 3.89 -11.99
C GLU A 137 6.86 2.60 -12.08
N LEU A 138 5.85 2.44 -11.22
CA LEU A 138 4.99 1.25 -11.22
C LEU A 138 4.18 1.12 -12.51
N LEU A 139 3.63 2.22 -13.03
CA LEU A 139 2.91 2.25 -14.31
C LEU A 139 3.78 1.77 -15.49
N ARG A 140 5.09 2.05 -15.46
CA ARG A 140 6.05 1.67 -16.50
C ARG A 140 6.73 0.32 -16.26
N SER A 141 6.47 -0.32 -15.13
CA SER A 141 7.19 -1.52 -14.69
C SER A 141 6.82 -2.81 -15.44
N GLY A 142 5.61 -2.87 -15.99
CA GLY A 142 5.04 -4.10 -16.56
C GLY A 142 4.59 -5.13 -15.51
N LEU A 143 4.48 -4.75 -14.24
CA LEU A 143 3.88 -5.58 -13.18
C LEU A 143 2.35 -5.58 -13.27
N ASP A 144 1.72 -6.61 -12.72
CA ASP A 144 0.26 -6.71 -12.55
C ASP A 144 -0.17 -5.83 -11.37
N PHE A 145 -0.16 -4.52 -11.59
CA PHE A 145 -0.27 -3.55 -10.50
C PHE A 145 -1.72 -3.18 -10.15
N THR A 146 -1.93 -2.65 -8.94
CA THR A 146 -3.07 -1.79 -8.60
C THR A 146 -2.58 -0.62 -7.75
N ILE A 147 -2.85 0.61 -8.18
CA ILE A 147 -2.49 1.83 -7.45
C ILE A 147 -3.74 2.36 -6.74
N LEU A 148 -3.71 2.38 -5.42
CA LEU A 148 -4.79 2.89 -4.59
C LEU A 148 -4.43 4.27 -4.04
N ARG A 149 -5.24 5.28 -4.35
CA ARG A 149 -5.04 6.69 -3.99
C ARG A 149 -6.11 7.15 -2.98
N PRO A 150 -5.98 6.76 -1.70
CA PRO A 150 -6.96 7.16 -0.69
C PRO A 150 -6.95 8.68 -0.45
N GLY A 151 -8.11 9.21 -0.07
CA GLY A 151 -8.24 10.53 0.54
C GLY A 151 -7.57 10.62 1.93
N ARG A 152 -8.00 11.58 2.74
CA ARG A 152 -7.47 11.76 4.10
C ARG A 152 -7.81 10.54 4.97
N LEU A 153 -6.77 9.94 5.53
CA LEU A 153 -6.88 8.71 6.32
C LEU A 153 -7.35 8.99 7.75
N LEU A 154 -8.42 8.31 8.14
CA LEU A 154 -8.98 8.37 9.48
C LEU A 154 -8.80 7.06 10.26
N ASP A 155 -8.95 7.12 11.58
CA ASP A 155 -8.73 5.99 12.50
C ASP A 155 -10.04 5.35 13.01
N GLU A 156 -11.21 5.83 12.57
CA GLU A 156 -12.50 5.20 12.89
C GLU A 156 -12.63 3.85 12.18
N ALA A 157 -13.61 3.05 12.65
CA ALA A 157 -13.94 1.77 12.07
C ALA A 157 -14.36 1.89 10.60
N GLY A 158 -14.02 0.86 9.81
CA GLY A 158 -14.44 0.77 8.43
C GLY A 158 -15.94 0.59 8.28
N THR A 159 -16.49 1.15 7.20
CA THR A 159 -17.91 0.99 6.85
C THR A 159 -18.14 -0.15 5.84
N GLY A 160 -17.07 -0.64 5.21
CA GLY A 160 -17.12 -1.56 4.08
C GLY A 160 -17.61 -0.92 2.78
N LYS A 161 -17.77 0.41 2.76
CA LYS A 161 -18.32 1.17 1.64
C LYS A 161 -17.45 2.37 1.29
N ILE A 162 -17.28 2.60 -0.01
CA ILE A 162 -16.43 3.65 -0.55
C ILE A 162 -17.08 4.31 -1.77
N GLU A 163 -16.55 5.46 -2.15
CA GLU A 163 -16.66 6.00 -3.50
C GLU A 163 -15.28 5.83 -4.16
N ALA A 164 -15.24 5.24 -5.35
CA ALA A 164 -13.99 4.96 -6.05
C ALA A 164 -14.14 5.24 -7.56
N ALA A 165 -13.10 5.83 -8.15
CA ALA A 165 -13.00 6.11 -9.58
C ALA A 165 -11.54 6.35 -9.97
N GLU A 166 -11.24 6.39 -11.28
CA GLU A 166 -9.91 6.77 -11.76
C GLU A 166 -9.52 8.21 -11.33
N LYS A 167 -10.51 9.12 -11.33
CA LYS A 167 -10.39 10.49 -10.81
C LYS A 167 -11.71 10.91 -10.18
N LEU A 168 -11.71 11.20 -8.88
CA LEU A 168 -12.89 11.66 -8.17
C LEU A 168 -13.12 13.17 -8.37
N SER A 169 -14.39 13.58 -8.37
CA SER A 169 -14.77 15.00 -8.32
C SER A 169 -14.45 15.58 -6.92
N THR A 170 -14.64 14.77 -5.88
CA THR A 170 -14.32 15.08 -4.49
C THR A 170 -12.82 15.32 -4.29
N ARG A 171 -12.42 16.56 -4.01
CA ARG A 171 -11.00 16.94 -3.82
C ARG A 171 -10.47 16.77 -2.40
N HIS A 172 -11.37 16.60 -1.43
CA HIS A 172 -11.07 16.51 0.00
C HIS A 172 -11.94 15.44 0.67
N GLY A 173 -11.87 14.21 0.18
CA GLY A 173 -12.58 13.10 0.82
C GLY A 173 -11.75 12.47 1.92
N GLU A 174 -12.42 11.85 2.87
CA GLU A 174 -11.81 11.13 3.98
C GLU A 174 -12.16 9.65 3.86
N ILE A 175 -11.32 8.76 4.37
CA ILE A 175 -11.55 7.31 4.34
C ILE A 175 -10.90 6.67 5.56
N SER A 176 -11.56 5.66 6.15
CA SER A 176 -10.99 4.90 7.25
C SER A 176 -9.79 4.07 6.77
N ARG A 177 -8.77 3.91 7.60
CA ARG A 177 -7.64 3.01 7.30
C ARG A 177 -8.09 1.56 7.14
N GLU A 178 -9.17 1.18 7.80
CA GLU A 178 -9.75 -0.16 7.68
C GLU A 178 -10.39 -0.40 6.31
N ASP A 179 -11.09 0.58 5.75
CA ASP A 179 -11.65 0.48 4.39
C ASP A 179 -10.53 0.45 3.34
N VAL A 180 -9.42 1.18 3.56
CA VAL A 180 -8.22 1.04 2.71
C VAL A 180 -7.65 -0.37 2.76
N ALA A 181 -7.48 -0.96 3.95
CA ALA A 181 -7.02 -2.33 4.09
C ALA A 181 -7.97 -3.34 3.41
N SER A 182 -9.28 -3.09 3.49
CA SER A 182 -10.30 -3.93 2.87
C SER A 182 -10.30 -3.81 1.34
N ALA A 183 -10.03 -2.62 0.80
CA ALA A 183 -9.82 -2.38 -0.63
C ALA A 183 -8.55 -3.07 -1.17
N ILE A 184 -7.47 -3.12 -0.38
CA ILE A 184 -6.27 -3.90 -0.72
C ILE A 184 -6.60 -5.39 -0.79
N LEU A 185 -7.29 -5.94 0.22
CA LEU A 185 -7.69 -7.35 0.23
C LEU A 185 -8.58 -7.70 -0.96
N HIS A 186 -9.54 -6.83 -1.30
CA HIS A 186 -10.35 -7.00 -2.50
C HIS A 186 -9.49 -7.01 -3.77
N SER A 187 -8.56 -6.07 -3.89
CA SER A 187 -7.67 -5.99 -5.05
C SER A 187 -6.76 -7.23 -5.17
N LEU A 188 -6.31 -7.82 -4.06
CA LEU A 188 -5.53 -9.07 -4.09
C LEU A 188 -6.32 -10.24 -4.71
N ARG A 189 -7.63 -10.30 -4.49
CA ARG A 189 -8.49 -11.40 -4.98
C ARG A 189 -8.94 -11.24 -6.43
N GLU A 190 -9.06 -10.00 -6.90
CA GLU A 190 -9.81 -9.69 -8.10
C GLU A 190 -8.92 -9.23 -9.24
N ASP A 191 -8.74 -10.09 -10.24
CA ASP A 191 -7.94 -9.81 -11.44
C ASP A 191 -8.44 -8.59 -12.22
N LYS A 192 -9.73 -8.24 -12.11
CA LYS A 192 -10.29 -7.02 -12.72
C LYS A 192 -9.65 -5.71 -12.22
N THR A 193 -8.96 -5.77 -11.07
CA THR A 193 -8.25 -4.62 -10.48
C THR A 193 -6.83 -4.46 -11.03
N VAL A 194 -6.32 -5.42 -11.79
CA VAL A 194 -5.00 -5.35 -12.42
C VAL A 194 -4.97 -4.20 -13.45
N GLY A 195 -3.90 -3.41 -13.42
CA GLY A 195 -3.71 -2.25 -14.28
C GLY A 195 -4.53 -1.02 -13.86
N LYS A 196 -5.24 -1.06 -12.72
CA LYS A 196 -6.09 0.04 -12.26
C LYS A 196 -5.34 1.05 -11.40
N VAL A 197 -5.69 2.32 -11.59
CA VAL A 197 -5.36 3.43 -10.70
C VAL A 197 -6.67 3.98 -10.18
N VAL A 198 -6.84 4.01 -8.86
CA VAL A 198 -8.15 4.28 -8.24
C VAL A 198 -7.99 5.29 -7.13
N GLU A 199 -8.60 6.46 -7.27
CA GLU A 199 -8.86 7.35 -6.15
C GLU A 199 -10.04 6.83 -5.34
N MET A 200 -9.94 6.86 -4.00
CA MET A 200 -10.97 6.32 -3.12
C MET A 200 -11.17 7.14 -1.85
N VAL A 201 -12.44 7.34 -1.49
CA VAL A 201 -12.91 8.06 -0.31
C VAL A 201 -14.08 7.28 0.33
N GLY A 202 -14.49 7.61 1.54
CA GLY A 202 -15.69 7.05 2.16
C GLY A 202 -16.94 7.38 1.35
N GLY A 203 -17.86 6.43 1.24
CA GLY A 203 -19.07 6.56 0.42
C GLY A 203 -20.09 5.46 0.73
N ASP A 204 -21.02 5.24 -0.19
CA ASP A 204 -22.17 4.36 0.04
C ASP A 204 -22.13 3.04 -0.74
N THR A 205 -21.15 2.86 -1.64
CA THR A 205 -21.04 1.67 -2.49
C THR A 205 -20.18 0.61 -1.81
N PRO A 206 -20.63 -0.65 -1.68
CA PRO A 206 -19.79 -1.72 -1.14
C PRO A 206 -18.47 -1.84 -1.90
N ILE A 207 -17.36 -2.08 -1.17
CA ILE A 207 -16.02 -2.22 -1.77
C ILE A 207 -15.99 -3.18 -2.98
N PRO A 208 -16.63 -4.38 -2.95
CA PRO A 208 -16.61 -5.29 -4.10
C PRO A 208 -17.23 -4.74 -5.40
N GLU A 209 -18.13 -3.77 -5.27
CA GLU A 209 -18.87 -3.14 -6.37
C GLU A 209 -18.24 -1.80 -6.81
N SER A 210 -17.13 -1.38 -6.18
CA SER A 210 -16.55 -0.05 -6.36
C SER A 210 -15.38 0.02 -7.35
N PHE A 211 -14.85 -1.14 -7.80
CA PHE A 211 -13.68 -1.27 -8.68
C PHE A 211 -14.02 -1.75 -10.08
#